data_AF-A0A7C1A4E4-F1
#
_entry.id   AF-A0A7C1A4E4-F1
#
_cell.length_a   1.000
_cell.length_b   1.000
_cell.length_c   1.000
_cell.angle_alpha   90.00
_cell.angle_beta   90.00
_cell.angle_gamma   90.00
#
_symmetry.space_group_name_H-M   'P 1'
#
loop_
_entity.id
_entity.type
_entity.pdbx_description
1 polymer ?
#
loop_
_entity_poly.entity_id
_entity_poly.type
_entity_poly.pdbx_seq_one_letter_code
_entity_poly.pdbx_strand_id
1 'polypeptide(L)'
;MAGRDRATMLFTTKYGARPTGLVRAPGRVNLIGEHTDYNGGYVLPMAIERAVWIAFRPRSDRQVILRSEAFVDDARIDLDQLTRGEGWAEYAKGVAWAMEKAGNRLRGWEGVIASDIAMAAGLSSSAALGIAIEVVFAKISDLGWDPASFAQLQQLSENEWVGVRSGIMDPLIVTGAHKGHAMLIDCLTFKGIHILIPPEASIVVMDTGTRRNLIEAGYNRRRSQCETAAARLGVTTLRDVTMTQLDDHKADLEEPLYDCAMHVVSENERTLAAADALRRGSLGEFGSLMNESHASLRDSFGVSSRPLDAIVEVAQT
;
A
#
# COMPACT_ATOMS: atom_id res chain seq x y z
N MET A 1 18.57 -13.01 11.91
CA MET A 1 17.78 -12.67 13.13
C MET A 1 16.41 -12.16 12.69
N ALA A 2 15.31 -12.67 13.26
CA ALA A 2 13.96 -12.25 12.89
C ALA A 2 13.73 -10.75 13.22
N GLY A 3 12.85 -10.06 12.48
CA GLY A 3 12.61 -8.62 12.65
C GLY A 3 12.21 -8.23 14.08
N ARG A 4 11.40 -9.06 14.75
CA ARG A 4 11.02 -8.94 16.17
C ARG A 4 12.23 -8.85 17.12
N ASP A 5 13.17 -9.78 16.97
CA ASP A 5 14.33 -9.89 17.85
C ASP A 5 15.28 -8.71 17.61
N ARG A 6 15.45 -8.30 16.34
CA ARG A 6 16.23 -7.11 15.99
C ARG A 6 15.66 -5.85 16.63
N ALA A 7 14.36 -5.59 16.50
CA ALA A 7 13.71 -4.43 17.11
C ALA A 7 13.89 -4.42 18.64
N THR A 8 13.71 -5.57 19.31
CA THR A 8 13.87 -5.68 20.76
C THR A 8 15.32 -5.44 21.21
N MET A 9 16.28 -6.01 20.47
CA MET A 9 17.71 -5.83 20.73
C MET A 9 18.13 -4.39 20.52
N LEU A 10 17.76 -3.77 19.39
CA LEU A 10 18.05 -2.37 19.08
C LEU A 10 17.49 -1.43 20.16
N PHE A 11 16.27 -1.70 20.64
CA PHE A 11 15.65 -0.92 21.70
C PHE A 11 16.45 -1.03 23.00
N THR A 12 16.79 -2.27 23.39
CA THR A 12 17.53 -2.53 24.63
C THR A 12 18.92 -1.90 24.59
N THR A 13 19.62 -1.98 23.46
CA THR A 13 20.93 -1.34 23.26
C THR A 13 20.83 0.19 23.33
N LYS A 14 19.79 0.79 22.75
CA LYS A 14 19.63 2.25 22.73
C LYS A 14 19.21 2.83 24.07
N TYR A 15 18.28 2.17 24.78
CA TYR A 15 17.62 2.74 25.95
C TYR A 15 18.01 2.07 27.28
N GLY A 16 18.85 1.02 27.26
CA GLY A 16 19.28 0.28 28.46
C GLY A 16 18.15 -0.45 29.19
N ALA A 17 16.98 -0.61 28.56
CA ALA A 17 15.78 -1.19 29.14
C ALA A 17 14.96 -1.94 28.09
N ARG A 18 14.08 -2.85 28.51
CA ARG A 18 13.16 -3.54 27.61
C ARG A 18 12.05 -2.59 27.13
N PRO A 19 11.55 -2.75 25.89
CA PRO A 19 10.38 -2.00 25.42
C PRO A 19 9.13 -2.40 26.20
N THR A 20 8.16 -1.49 26.32
CA THR A 20 6.86 -1.81 26.95
C THR A 20 5.89 -2.43 25.95
N GLY A 21 6.15 -2.29 24.65
CA GLY A 21 5.34 -2.90 23.60
C GLY A 21 6.13 -3.16 22.31
N LEU A 22 5.56 -4.03 21.48
CA LEU A 22 6.05 -4.36 20.15
C LEU A 22 4.86 -4.42 19.20
N VAL A 23 4.96 -3.77 18.05
CA VAL A 23 3.98 -3.86 16.96
C VAL A 23 4.61 -4.45 15.71
N ARG A 24 3.76 -5.02 14.86
CA ARG A 24 4.11 -5.57 13.56
C ARG A 24 3.10 -5.09 12.53
N ALA A 25 3.56 -4.57 11.40
CA ALA A 25 2.72 -4.33 10.22
C ALA A 25 3.37 -5.01 9.01
N PRO A 26 2.65 -5.91 8.30
CA PRO A 26 3.22 -6.63 7.17
C PRO A 26 3.40 -5.71 5.95
N GLY A 27 4.31 -6.09 5.05
CA GLY A 27 4.25 -5.64 3.66
C GLY A 27 3.15 -6.37 2.90
N ARG A 28 3.03 -6.11 1.61
CA ARG A 28 2.01 -6.75 0.77
C ARG A 28 2.51 -6.97 -0.65
N VAL A 29 1.87 -7.91 -1.33
CA VAL A 29 1.86 -8.00 -2.79
C VAL A 29 0.43 -7.88 -3.27
N ASN A 30 0.24 -7.26 -4.43
CA ASN A 30 -1.03 -7.26 -5.11
C ASN A 30 -1.04 -8.40 -6.13
N LEU A 31 -2.07 -9.23 -6.13
CA LEU A 31 -2.13 -10.38 -7.04
C LEU A 31 -2.66 -9.96 -8.42
N ILE A 32 -3.61 -9.03 -8.45
CA ILE A 32 -4.22 -8.46 -9.66
C ILE A 32 -5.04 -7.20 -9.26
N GLY A 33 -5.36 -6.33 -10.22
CA GLY A 33 -6.10 -5.09 -9.95
C GLY A 33 -5.23 -3.83 -9.94
N GLU A 34 -4.05 -3.89 -10.57
CA GLU A 34 -3.12 -2.77 -10.55
C GLU A 34 -3.74 -1.48 -11.09
N HIS A 35 -3.42 -0.34 -10.46
CA HIS A 35 -3.88 0.99 -10.86
C HIS A 35 -5.42 1.19 -10.89
N THR A 36 -6.19 0.29 -10.28
CA THR A 36 -7.65 0.45 -10.13
C THR A 36 -8.06 1.10 -8.81
N ASP A 37 -7.21 1.06 -7.78
CA ASP A 37 -7.53 1.47 -6.42
C ASP A 37 -7.89 2.96 -6.30
N TYR A 38 -7.07 3.85 -6.85
CA TYR A 38 -7.39 5.29 -6.92
C TYR A 38 -8.44 5.63 -7.99
N ASN A 39 -8.88 4.66 -8.77
CA ASN A 39 -10.02 4.77 -9.69
C ASN A 39 -11.33 4.23 -9.06
N GLY A 40 -11.31 3.93 -7.75
CA GLY A 40 -12.45 3.36 -7.04
C GLY A 40 -12.80 1.95 -7.51
N GLY A 41 -11.87 1.24 -8.15
CA GLY A 41 -12.07 -0.10 -8.69
C GLY A 41 -11.93 -1.21 -7.65
N TYR A 42 -11.46 -2.37 -8.11
CA TYR A 42 -11.25 -3.56 -7.28
C TYR A 42 -9.80 -4.02 -7.31
N VAL A 43 -9.28 -4.42 -6.16
CA VAL A 43 -7.93 -4.98 -6.03
C VAL A 43 -7.95 -6.29 -5.25
N LEU A 44 -6.98 -7.17 -5.51
CA LEU A 44 -6.86 -8.46 -4.82
C LEU A 44 -5.47 -8.65 -4.20
N PRO A 45 -5.08 -7.88 -3.17
CA PRO A 45 -3.81 -8.05 -2.50
C PRO A 45 -3.81 -9.14 -1.42
N MET A 46 -2.59 -9.51 -1.01
CA MET A 46 -2.33 -10.29 0.20
C MET A 46 -1.17 -9.70 1.00
N ALA A 47 -1.24 -9.81 2.33
CA ALA A 47 -0.11 -9.47 3.19
C ALA A 47 0.96 -10.57 3.11
N ILE A 48 2.22 -10.17 3.22
CA ILE A 48 3.38 -11.09 3.24
C ILE A 48 3.97 -11.21 4.64
N GLU A 49 4.87 -12.17 4.84
CA GLU A 49 5.53 -12.41 6.12
C GLU A 49 6.50 -11.30 6.50
N ARG A 50 7.11 -10.65 5.50
CA ARG A 50 7.96 -9.48 5.68
C ARG A 50 7.15 -8.33 6.29
N ALA A 51 7.72 -7.62 7.25
CA ALA A 51 7.03 -6.65 8.07
C ALA A 51 7.96 -5.56 8.61
N VAL A 52 7.35 -4.42 8.93
CA VAL A 52 7.92 -3.43 9.84
C VAL A 52 7.60 -3.83 11.27
N TRP A 53 8.59 -3.72 12.14
CA TRP A 53 8.51 -3.94 13.58
C TRP A 53 8.89 -2.67 14.32
N ILE A 54 8.08 -2.27 15.29
CA ILE A 54 8.39 -1.14 16.18
C ILE A 54 8.37 -1.63 17.62
N ALA A 55 9.52 -1.54 18.28
CA ALA A 55 9.62 -1.70 19.73
C ALA A 55 9.56 -0.30 20.36
N PHE A 56 8.67 -0.10 21.34
CA PHE A 56 8.37 1.25 21.84
C PHE A 56 8.13 1.28 23.35
N ARG A 57 8.17 2.50 23.91
CA ARG A 57 7.59 2.84 25.21
C ARG A 57 6.91 4.22 25.19
N PRO A 58 5.81 4.41 25.93
CA PRO A 58 5.20 5.73 26.12
C PRO A 58 6.16 6.69 26.82
N ARG A 59 5.99 7.98 26.53
CA ARG A 59 6.63 9.08 27.26
C ARG A 59 5.59 9.86 28.06
N SER A 60 6.05 10.66 29.01
CA SER A 60 5.20 11.56 29.80
C SER A 60 4.94 12.89 29.09
N ASP A 61 5.80 13.26 28.15
CA ASP A 61 5.65 14.43 27.28
C ASP A 61 4.98 14.05 25.94
N ARG A 62 4.85 15.04 25.06
CA ARG A 62 4.30 14.90 23.70
C ARG A 62 5.38 14.82 22.62
N GLN A 63 6.55 14.32 22.99
CA GLN A 63 7.64 14.13 22.05
C GLN A 63 7.61 12.70 21.51
N VAL A 64 7.89 12.55 20.22
CA VAL A 64 8.12 11.27 19.57
C VAL A 64 9.59 11.17 19.15
N ILE A 65 10.29 10.13 19.63
CA ILE A 65 11.70 9.89 19.31
C ILE A 65 11.86 8.53 18.66
N LEU A 66 12.23 8.51 17.38
CA LEU A 66 12.33 7.29 16.59
C LEU A 66 13.74 7.05 16.10
N ARG A 67 14.18 5.80 16.20
CA ARG A 67 15.42 5.32 15.58
C ARG A 67 15.10 4.23 14.56
N SER A 68 15.49 4.40 13.32
CA SER A 68 15.40 3.33 12.31
C SER A 68 16.73 2.59 12.18
N GLU A 69 16.71 1.28 11.93
CA GLU A 69 17.92 0.53 11.57
C GLU A 69 18.50 0.96 10.21
N ALA A 70 17.68 1.57 9.36
CA ALA A 70 18.08 2.05 8.02
C ALA A 70 18.74 3.44 8.03
N PHE A 71 18.64 4.20 9.12
CA PHE A 71 19.10 5.59 9.18
C PHE A 71 19.99 5.84 10.40
N VAL A 72 21.00 6.70 10.22
CA VAL A 72 22.00 7.01 11.26
C VAL A 72 21.43 7.97 12.30
N ASP A 73 20.52 8.86 11.93
CA ASP A 73 19.98 9.88 12.82
C ASP A 73 18.63 9.50 13.41
N ASP A 74 18.40 9.95 14.64
CA ASP A 74 17.09 9.83 15.28
C ASP A 74 16.14 10.91 14.76
N ALA A 75 14.90 10.52 14.46
CA ALA A 75 13.82 11.47 14.24
C ALA A 75 13.27 11.94 15.59
N ARG A 76 13.16 13.26 15.77
CA ARG A 76 12.51 13.89 16.93
C ARG A 76 11.35 14.73 16.44
N ILE A 77 10.16 14.49 16.99
CA ILE A 77 8.91 15.09 16.54
C ILE A 77 8.17 15.64 17.75
N ASP A 78 7.85 16.92 17.71
CA ASP A 78 6.97 17.57 18.69
C ASP A 78 5.53 17.50 18.17
N LEU A 79 4.66 16.77 18.86
CA LEU A 79 3.26 16.60 18.46
C LEU A 79 2.43 17.88 18.63
N ASP A 80 2.95 18.92 19.30
CA ASP A 80 2.29 20.23 19.38
C ASP A 80 2.81 21.21 18.30
N GLN A 81 3.86 20.85 17.56
CA GLN A 81 4.48 21.70 16.52
C GLN A 81 4.88 20.91 15.27
N LEU A 82 3.89 20.26 14.63
CA LEU A 82 4.12 19.51 13.40
C LEU A 82 4.37 20.46 12.22
N THR A 83 5.59 20.45 11.70
CA THR A 83 6.00 21.15 10.49
C THR A 83 6.58 20.19 9.46
N ARG A 84 6.29 20.46 8.18
CA ARG A 84 6.86 19.70 7.07
C ARG A 84 8.35 19.99 6.94
N GLY A 85 9.10 18.96 6.57
CA GLY A 85 10.52 19.02 6.31
C GLY A 85 10.91 17.98 5.27
N GLU A 86 12.09 17.41 5.43
CA GLU A 86 12.64 16.42 4.51
C GLU A 86 13.01 15.13 5.26
N GLY A 87 13.12 14.04 4.50
CA GLY A 87 13.59 12.75 5.00
C GLY A 87 12.51 11.86 5.61
N TRP A 88 12.94 10.74 6.16
CA TRP A 88 12.05 9.65 6.56
C TRP A 88 11.14 9.99 7.76
N ALA A 89 11.46 11.03 8.53
CA ALA A 89 10.63 11.49 9.64
C ALA A 89 9.25 11.99 9.17
N GLU A 90 9.14 12.42 7.91
CA GLU A 90 7.88 12.90 7.34
C GLU A 90 6.77 11.84 7.31
N TYR A 91 7.10 10.55 7.22
CA TYR A 91 6.12 9.48 7.35
C TYR A 91 5.48 9.45 8.74
N ALA A 92 6.28 9.60 9.80
CA ALA A 92 5.79 9.61 11.17
C ALA A 92 5.03 10.91 11.51
N LYS A 93 5.50 12.05 11.00
CA LYS A 93 4.80 13.33 11.15
C LYS A 93 3.46 13.35 10.42
N GLY A 94 3.41 12.81 9.20
CA GLY A 94 2.19 12.71 8.41
C GLY A 94 1.12 11.87 9.12
N VAL A 95 1.52 10.73 9.70
CA VAL A 95 0.62 9.90 10.51
C VAL A 95 0.10 10.68 11.72
N ALA A 96 0.99 11.30 12.49
CA ALA A 96 0.59 12.09 13.65
C ALA A 96 -0.37 13.24 13.27
N TRP A 97 -0.08 13.93 12.16
CA TRP A 97 -0.92 15.00 11.62
C TRP A 97 -2.29 14.49 11.20
N ALA A 98 -2.37 13.38 10.46
CA ALA A 98 -3.63 12.83 9.99
C ALA A 98 -4.51 12.37 11.17
N MET A 99 -3.92 11.71 12.17
CA MET A 99 -4.63 11.27 13.37
C MET A 99 -5.10 12.44 14.25
N GLU A 100 -4.28 13.48 14.47
CA GLU A 100 -4.70 14.68 15.22
C GLU A 100 -5.78 15.47 14.44
N LYS A 101 -5.68 15.54 13.11
CA LYS A 101 -6.70 16.17 12.25
C LYS A 101 -8.06 15.45 12.34
N ALA A 102 -8.07 14.16 12.63
CA ALA A 102 -9.28 13.38 12.91
C ALA A 102 -9.81 13.53 14.34
N GLY A 103 -9.24 14.43 15.15
CA GLY A 103 -9.71 14.75 16.50
C GLY A 103 -9.08 13.91 17.62
N ASN A 104 -8.08 13.09 17.32
CA ASN A 104 -7.39 12.28 18.33
C ASN A 104 -6.32 13.10 19.05
N ARG A 105 -6.30 13.08 20.38
CA ARG A 105 -5.19 13.65 21.16
C ARG A 105 -4.11 12.59 21.35
N LEU A 106 -2.99 12.73 20.64
CA LEU A 106 -1.92 11.73 20.68
C LEU A 106 -1.08 11.83 21.97
N ARG A 107 -0.24 10.84 22.25
CA ARG A 107 0.74 10.87 23.34
C ARG A 107 2.14 10.66 22.79
N GLY A 108 3.14 11.21 23.47
CA GLY A 108 4.53 10.99 23.10
C GLY A 108 4.97 9.57 23.37
N TRP A 109 5.94 9.11 22.58
CA TRP A 109 6.54 7.80 22.73
C TRP A 109 7.95 7.78 22.13
N GLU A 110 8.73 6.78 22.48
CA GLU A 110 9.99 6.54 21.81
C GLU A 110 10.13 5.09 21.43
N GLY A 111 10.86 4.85 20.35
CA GLY A 111 10.97 3.51 19.82
C GLY A 111 12.01 3.35 18.74
N VAL A 112 12.22 2.09 18.39
CA VAL A 112 13.12 1.70 17.31
C VAL A 112 12.34 0.94 16.25
N ILE A 113 12.72 1.13 14.99
CA ILE A 113 12.11 0.55 13.80
C ILE A 113 13.10 -0.44 13.20
N ALA A 114 12.65 -1.67 12.97
CA ALA A 114 13.34 -2.67 12.18
C ALA A 114 12.41 -3.18 11.07
N SER A 115 12.94 -3.51 9.90
CA SER A 115 12.17 -3.98 8.76
C SER A 115 12.91 -5.09 8.02
N ASP A 116 12.22 -6.14 7.63
CA ASP A 116 12.70 -7.10 6.64
C ASP A 116 12.02 -6.94 5.27
N ILE A 117 11.25 -5.87 5.09
CA ILE A 117 10.75 -5.44 3.78
C ILE A 117 11.87 -4.71 3.05
N ALA A 118 12.24 -5.19 1.87
CA ALA A 118 13.23 -4.53 1.03
C ALA A 118 12.76 -3.14 0.61
N MET A 119 13.56 -2.11 0.90
CA MET A 119 13.25 -0.73 0.54
C MET A 119 13.13 -0.59 -0.98
N ALA A 120 12.12 0.15 -1.42
CA ALA A 120 11.83 0.43 -2.83
C ALA A 120 11.69 -0.83 -3.71
N ALA A 121 11.28 -1.96 -3.13
CA ALA A 121 10.98 -3.19 -3.85
C ALA A 121 9.51 -3.31 -4.30
N GLY A 122 8.70 -2.25 -4.12
CA GLY A 122 7.27 -2.27 -4.47
C GLY A 122 6.38 -3.08 -3.50
N LEU A 123 6.88 -3.39 -2.29
CA LEU A 123 6.19 -4.23 -1.29
C LEU A 123 5.50 -3.44 -0.15
N SER A 124 5.15 -2.18 -0.42
CA SER A 124 4.47 -1.25 0.53
C SER A 124 5.20 -1.01 1.85
N SER A 125 6.50 -0.75 1.79
CA SER A 125 7.24 -0.40 3.01
C SER A 125 6.72 0.88 3.69
N SER A 126 6.17 1.85 2.94
CA SER A 126 5.61 3.09 3.49
C SER A 126 4.30 2.85 4.25
N ALA A 127 3.36 2.13 3.65
CA ALA A 127 2.09 1.78 4.30
C ALA A 127 2.33 0.91 5.54
N ALA A 128 3.21 -0.10 5.45
CA ALA A 128 3.59 -0.91 6.60
C ALA A 128 4.18 -0.04 7.75
N LEU A 129 5.06 0.91 7.42
CA LEU A 129 5.62 1.82 8.42
C LEU A 129 4.55 2.72 9.04
N GLY A 130 3.70 3.34 8.22
CA GLY A 130 2.65 4.23 8.66
C GLY A 130 1.64 3.53 9.56
N ILE A 131 1.10 2.38 9.13
CA ILE A 131 0.19 1.57 9.95
C ILE A 131 0.87 1.11 11.25
N ALA A 132 2.15 0.71 11.23
CA ALA A 132 2.84 0.36 12.47
C ALA A 132 2.89 1.54 13.46
N ILE A 133 3.13 2.76 12.97
CA ILE A 133 3.13 3.99 13.78
C ILE A 133 1.74 4.29 14.32
N GLU A 134 0.70 4.15 13.49
CA GLU A 134 -0.69 4.31 13.91
C GLU A 134 -1.09 3.32 15.00
N VAL A 135 -0.70 2.05 14.90
CA VAL A 135 -0.96 1.05 15.96
C VAL A 135 -0.29 1.46 17.26
N VAL A 136 0.94 2.00 17.22
CA VAL A 136 1.60 2.53 18.42
C VAL A 136 0.80 3.67 19.02
N PHE A 137 0.43 4.67 18.22
CA PHE A 137 -0.38 5.80 18.66
C PHE A 137 -1.71 5.36 19.26
N ALA A 138 -2.45 4.50 18.56
CA ALA A 138 -3.70 3.95 19.05
C ALA A 138 -3.53 3.27 20.41
N LYS A 139 -2.48 2.46 20.57
CA LYS A 139 -2.22 1.74 21.81
C LYS A 139 -1.87 2.64 22.98
N ILE A 140 -1.05 3.67 22.78
CA ILE A 140 -0.58 4.54 23.87
C ILE A 140 -1.59 5.63 24.23
N SER A 141 -2.40 6.07 23.26
CA SER A 141 -3.45 7.07 23.42
C SER A 141 -4.83 6.49 23.73
N ASP A 142 -4.92 5.16 23.91
CA ASP A 142 -6.16 4.45 24.23
C ASP A 142 -7.28 4.70 23.19
N LEU A 143 -6.91 4.66 21.92
CA LEU A 143 -7.83 4.83 20.79
C LEU A 143 -8.39 3.48 20.37
N GLY A 144 -9.66 3.45 19.99
CA GLY A 144 -10.28 2.27 19.36
C GLY A 144 -9.62 1.95 18.02
N TRP A 145 -9.57 0.66 17.66
CA TRP A 145 -8.99 0.20 16.40
C TRP A 145 -10.11 -0.17 15.41
N ASP A 146 -10.17 0.54 14.29
CA ASP A 146 -11.00 0.21 13.14
C ASP A 146 -10.14 0.17 11.87
N PRO A 147 -9.92 -1.01 11.26
CA PRO A 147 -9.01 -1.15 10.11
C PRO A 147 -9.28 -0.18 8.97
N ALA A 148 -10.55 0.03 8.60
CA ALA A 148 -10.91 0.90 7.48
C ALA A 148 -10.67 2.38 7.79
N SER A 149 -10.99 2.84 9.01
CA SER A 149 -10.71 4.22 9.43
C SER A 149 -9.22 4.50 9.48
N PHE A 150 -8.42 3.58 10.03
CA PHE A 150 -6.96 3.71 10.09
C PHE A 150 -6.32 3.67 8.70
N ALA A 151 -6.78 2.78 7.82
CA ALA A 151 -6.36 2.76 6.43
C ALA A 151 -6.58 4.11 5.72
N GLN A 152 -7.72 4.78 5.98
CA GLN A 152 -8.01 6.10 5.43
C GLN A 152 -7.14 7.20 6.03
N LEU A 153 -6.81 7.14 7.32
CA LEU A 153 -5.86 8.09 7.95
C LEU A 153 -4.46 7.96 7.35
N GLN A 154 -4.01 6.72 7.12
CA GLN A 154 -2.74 6.48 6.46
C GLN A 154 -2.73 6.96 5.01
N GLN A 155 -3.82 6.72 4.26
CA GLN A 155 -3.95 7.26 2.91
C GLN A 155 -3.90 8.80 2.93
N LEU A 156 -4.61 9.43 3.87
CA LEU A 156 -4.62 10.88 4.04
C LEU A 156 -3.22 11.42 4.35
N SER A 157 -2.48 10.74 5.23
CA SER A 157 -1.08 11.04 5.54
C SER A 157 -0.20 10.98 4.28
N GLU A 158 -0.25 9.89 3.51
CA GLU A 158 0.56 9.76 2.29
C GLU A 158 0.20 10.80 1.24
N ASN A 159 -1.10 11.03 1.00
CA ASN A 159 -1.59 11.91 -0.06
C ASN A 159 -1.35 13.39 0.28
N GLU A 160 -1.75 13.83 1.47
CA GLU A 160 -1.77 15.25 1.80
C GLU A 160 -0.47 15.72 2.46
N TRP A 161 0.18 14.88 3.28
CA TRP A 161 1.42 15.25 3.97
C TRP A 161 2.66 14.91 3.15
N VAL A 162 2.82 13.63 2.78
CA VAL A 162 4.01 13.14 2.05
C VAL A 162 3.98 13.56 0.57
N GLY A 163 2.78 13.62 -0.03
CA GLY A 163 2.58 14.07 -1.41
C GLY A 163 2.54 12.92 -2.44
N VAL A 164 2.46 11.67 -1.99
CA VAL A 164 2.27 10.51 -2.86
C VAL A 164 0.77 10.26 -2.97
N ARG A 165 0.18 10.49 -4.14
CA ARG A 165 -1.28 10.38 -4.36
C ARG A 165 -1.71 8.91 -4.52
N SER A 166 -1.33 8.04 -3.60
CA SER A 166 -1.66 6.61 -3.56
C SER A 166 -3.16 6.35 -3.37
N GLY A 167 -3.65 5.21 -3.86
CA GLY A 167 -4.97 4.70 -3.52
C GLY A 167 -5.01 4.01 -2.16
N ILE A 168 -6.12 3.36 -1.86
CA ILE A 168 -6.43 2.83 -0.52
C ILE A 168 -6.01 1.36 -0.32
N MET A 169 -5.50 0.71 -1.39
CA MET A 169 -5.15 -0.71 -1.39
C MET A 169 -4.15 -1.06 -0.28
N ASP A 170 -2.99 -0.38 -0.27
CA ASP A 170 -1.90 -0.71 0.63
C ASP A 170 -2.31 -0.56 2.10
N PRO A 171 -2.91 0.55 2.54
CA PRO A 171 -3.34 0.68 3.93
C PRO A 171 -4.44 -0.34 4.33
N LEU A 172 -5.39 -0.66 3.44
CA LEU A 172 -6.46 -1.61 3.76
C LEU A 172 -5.96 -3.05 3.91
N ILE A 173 -5.08 -3.52 3.03
CA ILE A 173 -4.54 -4.88 3.19
C ILE A 173 -3.63 -4.96 4.42
N VAL A 174 -2.82 -3.94 4.70
CA VAL A 174 -1.91 -3.95 5.85
C VAL A 174 -2.67 -3.95 7.18
N THR A 175 -3.81 -3.27 7.27
CA THR A 175 -4.66 -3.23 8.48
C THR A 175 -5.61 -4.43 8.59
N GLY A 176 -6.08 -4.99 7.47
CA GLY A 176 -7.18 -5.95 7.42
C GLY A 176 -6.83 -7.38 7.00
N ALA A 177 -5.56 -7.72 6.74
CA ALA A 177 -5.21 -9.04 6.22
C ALA A 177 -5.44 -10.21 7.20
N HIS A 178 -5.83 -11.36 6.66
CA HIS A 178 -5.88 -12.65 7.36
C HIS A 178 -4.82 -13.61 6.84
N LYS A 179 -4.22 -14.40 7.74
CA LYS A 179 -3.21 -15.41 7.37
C LYS A 179 -3.81 -16.39 6.35
N GLY A 180 -3.09 -16.66 5.26
CA GLY A 180 -3.51 -17.60 4.22
C GLY A 180 -4.61 -17.09 3.30
N HIS A 181 -4.96 -15.81 3.37
CA HIS A 181 -6.02 -15.22 2.55
C HIS A 181 -5.47 -14.07 1.68
N ALA A 182 -5.98 -13.97 0.46
CA ALA A 182 -6.04 -12.71 -0.26
C ALA A 182 -7.28 -11.91 0.20
N MET A 183 -7.34 -10.63 -0.10
CA MET A 183 -8.47 -9.76 0.26
C MET A 183 -8.95 -9.07 -1.01
N LEU A 184 -10.13 -9.42 -1.51
CA LEU A 184 -10.78 -8.64 -2.55
C LEU A 184 -11.28 -7.35 -1.91
N ILE A 185 -10.71 -6.23 -2.31
CA ILE A 185 -11.06 -4.91 -1.77
C ILE A 185 -11.85 -4.16 -2.83
N ASP A 186 -13.01 -3.67 -2.42
CA ASP A 186 -13.74 -2.63 -3.11
C ASP A 186 -13.19 -1.26 -2.67
N CYS A 187 -12.45 -0.59 -3.55
CA CYS A 187 -11.77 0.65 -3.23
C CYS A 187 -12.69 1.87 -3.14
N LEU A 188 -13.95 1.75 -3.59
CA LEU A 188 -14.96 2.82 -3.45
C LEU A 188 -15.67 2.73 -2.10
N THR A 189 -15.98 1.51 -1.64
CA THR A 189 -16.73 1.30 -0.38
C THR A 189 -15.85 0.92 0.80
N PHE A 190 -14.56 0.68 0.56
CA PHE A 190 -13.56 0.20 1.52
C PHE A 190 -13.88 -1.16 2.15
N LYS A 191 -14.78 -1.94 1.54
CA LYS A 191 -15.13 -3.27 2.00
C LYS A 191 -14.14 -4.30 1.48
N GLY A 192 -13.76 -5.22 2.36
CA GLY A 192 -12.89 -6.35 2.03
C GLY A 192 -13.60 -7.69 2.18
N ILE A 193 -13.33 -8.61 1.25
CA ILE A 193 -13.75 -10.01 1.32
C ILE A 193 -12.49 -10.88 1.30
N HIS A 194 -12.25 -11.62 2.38
CA HIS A 194 -11.14 -12.56 2.45
C HIS A 194 -11.41 -13.81 1.61
N ILE A 195 -10.45 -14.17 0.77
CA ILE A 195 -10.49 -15.36 -0.09
C ILE A 195 -9.33 -16.25 0.32
N LEU A 196 -9.64 -17.46 0.78
CA LEU A 196 -8.63 -18.44 1.15
C LEU A 196 -7.79 -18.79 -0.08
N ILE A 197 -6.47 -18.66 0.03
CA ILE A 197 -5.54 -19.11 -1.01
C ILE A 197 -5.45 -20.64 -0.90
N PRO A 198 -5.66 -21.39 -2.01
CA PRO A 198 -5.54 -22.84 -1.99
C PRO A 198 -4.19 -23.29 -1.40
N PRO A 199 -4.15 -24.24 -0.44
CA PRO A 199 -2.91 -24.65 0.23
C PRO A 199 -1.82 -25.19 -0.69
N GLU A 200 -2.20 -25.71 -1.85
CA GLU A 200 -1.31 -26.18 -2.91
C GLU A 200 -0.69 -25.06 -3.75
N ALA A 201 -1.25 -23.84 -3.69
CA ALA A 201 -0.72 -22.69 -4.39
C ALA A 201 0.46 -22.07 -3.63
N SER A 202 1.47 -21.64 -4.38
CA SER A 202 2.60 -20.86 -3.85
C SER A 202 2.70 -19.56 -4.64
N ILE A 203 2.78 -18.44 -3.92
CA ILE A 203 2.99 -17.12 -4.51
C ILE A 203 4.48 -16.80 -4.47
N VAL A 204 5.10 -16.66 -5.64
CA VAL A 204 6.52 -16.35 -5.78
C VAL A 204 6.69 -14.88 -6.13
N VAL A 205 7.35 -14.13 -5.25
CA VAL A 205 7.66 -12.72 -5.46
C VAL A 205 9.06 -12.59 -6.06
N MET A 206 9.14 -12.06 -7.27
CA MET A 206 10.39 -11.93 -8.01
C MET A 206 10.82 -10.45 -8.07
N ASP A 207 11.93 -10.14 -7.42
CA ASP A 207 12.50 -8.79 -7.39
C ASP A 207 13.44 -8.59 -8.59
N THR A 208 13.15 -7.61 -9.44
CA THR A 208 14.01 -7.26 -10.60
C THR A 208 15.41 -6.79 -10.20
N GLY A 209 15.62 -6.41 -8.94
CA GLY A 209 16.84 -5.78 -8.46
C GLY A 209 17.02 -4.35 -8.98
N THR A 210 16.11 -3.85 -9.82
CA THR A 210 16.12 -2.48 -10.28
C THR A 210 15.45 -1.59 -9.23
N ARG A 211 16.11 -0.47 -8.88
CA ARG A 211 15.58 0.54 -7.98
C ARG A 211 15.54 1.85 -8.75
N ARG A 212 14.37 2.47 -8.86
CA ARG A 212 14.21 3.76 -9.56
C ARG A 212 13.60 4.78 -8.60
N ASN A 213 14.18 5.96 -8.51
CA ASN A 213 13.63 7.09 -7.75
C ASN A 213 12.47 7.81 -8.48
N LEU A 214 12.12 7.38 -9.70
CA LEU A 214 11.14 8.02 -10.60
C LEU A 214 9.72 7.44 -10.50
N ILE A 215 9.47 6.51 -9.56
CA ILE A 215 8.19 5.79 -9.45
C ILE A 215 7.05 6.76 -9.11
N GLU A 216 7.28 7.73 -8.21
CA GLU A 216 6.24 8.65 -7.72
C GLU A 216 5.72 9.59 -8.82
N ALA A 217 6.63 10.17 -9.64
CA ALA A 217 6.24 11.06 -10.73
C ALA A 217 5.47 10.31 -11.83
N GLY A 218 5.88 9.07 -12.16
CA GLY A 218 5.16 8.21 -13.09
C GLY A 218 3.78 7.83 -12.59
N TYR A 219 3.68 7.47 -11.30
CA TYR A 219 2.43 7.11 -10.65
C TYR A 219 1.43 8.28 -10.63
N ASN A 220 1.85 9.46 -10.15
CA ASN A 220 1.01 10.66 -10.12
C ASN A 220 0.55 11.07 -11.53
N ARG A 221 1.40 10.91 -12.55
CA ARG A 221 1.02 11.16 -13.95
C ARG A 221 -0.09 10.22 -14.41
N ARG A 222 0.01 8.91 -14.13
CA ARG A 222 -1.02 7.93 -14.50
C ARG A 222 -2.35 8.18 -13.80
N ARG A 223 -2.32 8.54 -12.51
CA ARG A 223 -3.51 8.98 -11.78
C ARG A 223 -4.19 10.17 -12.45
N SER A 224 -3.44 11.24 -12.75
CA SER A 224 -3.99 12.42 -13.43
C SER A 224 -4.58 12.12 -14.82
N GLN A 225 -4.00 11.16 -15.56
CA GLN A 225 -4.54 10.71 -16.84
C GLN A 225 -5.88 10.00 -16.67
N CYS A 226 -6.00 9.12 -15.67
CA CYS A 226 -7.27 8.46 -15.36
C CYS A 226 -8.34 9.47 -14.89
N GLU A 227 -7.97 10.42 -14.03
CA GLU A 227 -8.85 11.51 -13.58
C GLU A 227 -9.35 12.36 -14.76
N THR A 228 -8.46 12.65 -15.73
CA THR A 228 -8.82 13.39 -16.95
C THR A 228 -9.77 12.57 -17.84
N ALA A 229 -9.50 11.28 -18.01
CA ALA A 229 -10.38 10.39 -18.78
C ALA A 229 -11.78 10.29 -18.14
N ALA A 230 -11.86 10.11 -16.82
CA ALA A 230 -13.12 10.10 -16.08
C ALA A 230 -13.90 11.41 -16.28
N ALA A 231 -13.23 12.57 -16.17
CA ALA A 231 -13.85 13.87 -16.38
C ALA A 231 -14.39 14.06 -17.80
N ARG A 232 -13.67 13.58 -18.82
CA ARG A 232 -14.11 13.62 -20.23
C ARG A 232 -15.32 12.71 -20.50
N LEU A 233 -15.41 11.59 -19.79
CA LEU A 233 -16.55 10.68 -19.80
C LEU A 233 -17.73 11.16 -18.92
N GLY A 234 -17.57 12.27 -18.20
CA GLY A 234 -18.61 12.81 -17.32
C GLY A 234 -18.88 11.98 -16.06
N VAL A 235 -17.91 11.16 -15.63
CA VAL A 235 -18.00 10.30 -14.44
C VAL A 235 -17.01 10.73 -13.36
N THR A 236 -17.30 10.41 -12.10
CA THR A 236 -16.39 10.71 -10.98
C THR A 236 -15.19 9.78 -10.95
N THR A 237 -15.40 8.50 -11.26
CA THR A 237 -14.34 7.49 -11.34
C THR A 237 -14.60 6.57 -12.54
N LEU A 238 -13.56 5.86 -12.98
CA LEU A 238 -13.66 4.89 -14.08
C LEU A 238 -14.28 3.55 -13.66
N ARG A 239 -14.67 3.39 -12.40
CA ARG A 239 -15.11 2.12 -11.80
C ARG A 239 -16.21 1.43 -12.61
N ASP A 240 -17.28 2.18 -12.89
CA ASP A 240 -18.52 1.66 -13.48
C ASP A 240 -18.63 1.98 -14.98
N VAL A 241 -17.54 2.46 -15.59
CA VAL A 241 -17.46 2.67 -17.04
C VAL A 241 -17.36 1.30 -17.71
N THR A 242 -18.24 1.03 -18.66
CA THR A 242 -18.18 -0.19 -19.49
C THR A 242 -17.29 0.02 -20.71
N MET A 243 -16.77 -1.07 -21.30
CA MET A 243 -15.97 -0.97 -22.53
C MET A 243 -16.76 -0.31 -23.68
N THR A 244 -18.06 -0.60 -23.80
CA THR A 244 -18.94 0.05 -24.79
C THR A 244 -19.00 1.56 -24.60
N GLN A 245 -19.20 2.04 -23.37
CA GLN A 245 -19.23 3.48 -23.09
C GLN A 245 -17.86 4.15 -23.38
N LEU A 246 -16.77 3.44 -23.12
CA LEU A 246 -15.43 3.92 -23.41
C LEU A 246 -15.19 4.02 -24.92
N ASP A 247 -15.60 3.01 -25.69
CA ASP A 247 -15.47 2.98 -27.14
C ASP A 247 -16.31 4.07 -27.84
N ASP A 248 -17.51 4.34 -27.33
CA ASP A 248 -18.38 5.42 -27.83
C ASP A 248 -17.71 6.80 -27.71
N HIS A 249 -16.79 6.98 -26.76
CA HIS A 249 -16.04 8.23 -26.53
C HIS A 249 -14.59 8.15 -26.98
N LYS A 250 -14.21 7.13 -27.77
CA LYS A 250 -12.82 6.94 -28.22
C LYS A 250 -12.29 8.15 -29.00
N ALA A 251 -13.13 8.80 -29.80
CA ALA A 251 -12.75 10.00 -30.54
C ALA A 251 -12.48 11.22 -29.63
N ASP A 252 -13.07 11.24 -28.43
CA ASP A 252 -12.93 12.33 -27.46
C ASP A 252 -11.76 12.13 -26.48
N LEU A 253 -11.18 10.93 -26.46
CA LEU A 253 -10.09 10.52 -25.58
C LEU A 253 -8.81 10.30 -26.39
N GLU A 254 -7.99 11.34 -26.52
CA GLU A 254 -6.65 11.23 -27.11
C GLU A 254 -5.75 10.29 -26.30
N GLU A 255 -4.79 9.63 -26.98
CA GLU A 255 -3.75 8.87 -26.29
C GLU A 255 -2.92 9.80 -25.38
N PRO A 256 -2.58 9.38 -24.14
CA PRO A 256 -2.75 8.04 -23.56
C PRO A 256 -4.03 7.89 -22.70
N LEU A 257 -5.00 8.81 -22.78
CA LEU A 257 -6.18 8.81 -21.89
C LEU A 257 -7.08 7.59 -22.14
N TYR A 258 -7.35 7.27 -23.41
CA TYR A 258 -8.14 6.09 -23.77
C TYR A 258 -7.46 4.81 -23.27
N ASP A 259 -6.15 4.65 -23.47
CA ASP A 259 -5.44 3.44 -23.04
C ASP A 259 -5.39 3.29 -21.51
N CYS A 260 -5.26 4.42 -20.80
CA CYS A 260 -5.34 4.42 -19.34
C CYS A 260 -6.73 3.97 -18.87
N ALA A 261 -7.79 4.47 -19.48
CA ALA A 261 -9.15 4.09 -19.13
C ALA A 261 -9.47 2.64 -19.51
N MET A 262 -9.04 2.20 -20.68
CA MET A 262 -9.21 0.82 -21.18
C MET A 262 -8.56 -0.19 -20.25
N HIS A 263 -7.34 0.10 -19.76
CA HIS A 263 -6.71 -0.73 -18.74
C HIS A 263 -7.58 -0.81 -17.49
N VAL A 264 -7.97 0.32 -16.90
CA VAL A 264 -8.73 0.36 -15.64
C VAL A 264 -10.07 -0.38 -15.75
N VAL A 265 -10.83 -0.15 -16.82
CA VAL A 265 -12.13 -0.80 -17.06
C VAL A 265 -11.95 -2.31 -17.16
N SER A 266 -11.03 -2.77 -18.01
CA SER A 266 -10.82 -4.20 -18.21
C SER A 266 -10.15 -4.88 -17.00
N GLU A 267 -9.36 -4.15 -16.22
CA GLU A 267 -8.69 -4.66 -15.02
C GLU A 267 -9.66 -4.85 -13.86
N ASN A 268 -10.70 -4.00 -13.74
CA ASN A 268 -11.78 -4.22 -12.78
C ASN A 268 -12.51 -5.54 -13.06
N GLU A 269 -12.88 -5.77 -14.32
CA GLU A 269 -13.53 -7.03 -14.74
C GLU A 269 -12.62 -8.23 -14.49
N ARG A 270 -11.34 -8.14 -14.89
CA ARG A 270 -10.34 -9.20 -14.63
C ARG A 270 -10.15 -9.49 -13.15
N THR A 271 -10.15 -8.47 -12.29
CA THR A 271 -9.93 -8.65 -10.86
C THR A 271 -11.08 -9.39 -10.19
N LEU A 272 -12.32 -9.08 -10.58
CA LEU A 272 -13.50 -9.81 -10.12
C LEU A 272 -13.49 -11.26 -10.61
N ALA A 273 -13.17 -11.48 -11.89
CA ALA A 273 -13.03 -12.82 -12.46
C ALA A 273 -11.93 -13.63 -11.76
N ALA A 274 -10.78 -13.01 -11.45
CA ALA A 274 -9.66 -13.65 -10.77
C ALA A 274 -10.01 -13.97 -9.31
N ALA A 275 -10.71 -13.09 -8.60
CA ALA A 275 -11.20 -13.37 -7.26
C ALA A 275 -12.13 -14.60 -7.25
N ASP A 276 -13.02 -14.72 -8.24
CA ASP A 276 -13.89 -15.87 -8.38
C ASP A 276 -13.14 -17.14 -8.79
N ALA A 277 -12.16 -17.06 -9.70
CA ALA A 277 -11.29 -18.18 -10.06
C ALA A 277 -10.51 -18.69 -8.85
N LEU A 278 -9.94 -17.79 -8.04
CA LEU A 278 -9.22 -18.14 -6.82
C LEU A 278 -10.15 -18.81 -5.80
N ARG A 279 -11.36 -18.28 -5.62
CA ARG A 279 -12.39 -18.87 -4.72
C ARG A 279 -12.78 -20.28 -5.13
N ARG A 280 -12.79 -20.59 -6.44
CA ARG A 280 -13.07 -21.94 -6.97
C ARG A 280 -11.86 -22.87 -6.99
N GLY A 281 -10.67 -22.38 -6.64
CA GLY A 281 -9.42 -23.15 -6.77
C GLY A 281 -8.95 -23.33 -8.22
N SER A 282 -9.48 -22.54 -9.16
CA SER A 282 -9.15 -22.61 -10.59
C SER A 282 -7.83 -21.89 -10.88
N LEU A 283 -6.70 -22.43 -10.38
CA LEU A 283 -5.39 -21.79 -10.44
C LEU A 283 -4.89 -21.51 -11.87
N GLY A 284 -5.24 -22.36 -12.84
CA GLY A 284 -4.89 -22.13 -14.26
C GLY A 284 -5.60 -20.91 -14.85
N GLU A 285 -6.89 -20.73 -14.53
CA GLU A 285 -7.68 -19.55 -14.92
C GLU A 285 -7.14 -18.29 -14.24
N PHE A 286 -6.85 -18.37 -12.94
CA PHE A 286 -6.22 -17.29 -12.19
C PHE A 286 -4.89 -16.84 -12.81
N GLY A 287 -4.03 -17.79 -13.17
CA GLY A 287 -2.75 -17.50 -13.84
C GLY A 287 -2.92 -16.86 -15.22
N SER A 288 -3.90 -17.28 -16.02
CA SER A 288 -4.22 -16.64 -17.30
C SER A 288 -4.60 -15.17 -17.10
N LEU A 289 -5.46 -14.88 -16.12
CA LEU A 289 -5.90 -13.51 -15.82
C LEU A 289 -4.74 -12.63 -15.32
N MET A 290 -3.79 -13.19 -14.54
CA MET A 290 -2.57 -12.48 -14.16
C MET A 290 -1.69 -12.14 -15.39
N ASN A 291 -1.59 -13.05 -16.35
CA ASN A 291 -0.85 -12.82 -17.60
C ASN A 291 -1.50 -11.71 -18.44
N GLU A 292 -2.83 -11.71 -18.53
CA GLU A 292 -3.60 -10.67 -19.22
C GLU A 292 -3.47 -9.30 -18.53
N SER A 293 -3.50 -9.27 -17.19
CA SER A 293 -3.24 -8.06 -16.40
C SER A 293 -1.86 -7.49 -16.69
N HIS A 294 -0.82 -8.32 -16.70
CA HIS A 294 0.54 -7.88 -17.06
C HIS A 294 0.62 -7.33 -18.49
N ALA A 295 0.00 -8.00 -19.46
CA ALA A 295 -0.06 -7.51 -20.84
C ALA A 295 -0.76 -6.15 -20.91
N SER A 296 -1.87 -5.97 -20.19
CA SER A 296 -2.57 -4.68 -20.14
C SER A 296 -1.73 -3.57 -19.48
N LEU A 297 -0.98 -3.87 -18.41
CA LEU A 297 -0.05 -2.93 -17.78
C LEU A 297 1.11 -2.53 -18.70
N ARG A 298 1.60 -3.46 -19.50
CA ARG A 298 2.69 -3.25 -20.45
C ARG A 298 2.23 -2.46 -21.67
N ASP A 299 1.16 -2.91 -22.31
CA ASP A 299 0.78 -2.48 -23.65
C ASP A 299 -0.24 -1.33 -23.63
N SER A 300 -1.21 -1.35 -22.70
CA SER A 300 -2.21 -0.27 -22.57
C SER A 300 -1.77 0.79 -21.55
N PHE A 301 -1.50 0.37 -20.32
CA PHE A 301 -1.19 1.33 -19.26
C PHE A 301 0.23 1.89 -19.35
N GLY A 302 1.15 1.18 -20.01
CA GLY A 302 2.53 1.60 -20.24
C GLY A 302 3.29 1.89 -18.94
N VAL A 303 3.21 0.98 -17.95
CA VAL A 303 3.93 1.08 -16.67
C VAL A 303 4.89 -0.08 -16.40
N SER A 304 4.94 -1.08 -17.31
CA SER A 304 5.94 -2.14 -17.21
C SER A 304 7.34 -1.68 -17.62
N SER A 305 8.31 -2.59 -17.57
CA SER A 305 9.68 -2.34 -18.01
C SER A 305 10.35 -3.63 -18.47
N ARG A 306 11.37 -3.51 -19.32
CA ARG A 306 12.11 -4.66 -19.85
C ARG A 306 12.54 -5.71 -18.78
N PRO A 307 13.07 -5.33 -17.60
CA PRO A 307 13.38 -6.33 -16.56
C PRO A 307 12.14 -7.02 -15.97
N LEU A 308 11.00 -6.31 -15.85
CA LEU A 308 9.74 -6.90 -15.41
C LEU A 308 9.20 -7.86 -16.48
N ASP A 309 9.17 -7.42 -17.73
CA ASP A 309 8.67 -8.21 -18.86
C ASP A 309 9.47 -9.52 -19.01
N ALA A 310 10.79 -9.46 -18.86
CA ALA A 310 11.67 -10.64 -18.93
C ALA A 310 11.41 -11.63 -17.78
N ILE A 311 11.15 -11.14 -16.56
CA ILE A 311 10.81 -12.00 -15.42
C ILE A 311 9.47 -12.70 -15.67
N VAL A 312 8.47 -11.99 -16.20
CA VAL A 312 7.16 -12.56 -16.51
C VAL A 312 7.27 -13.61 -17.61
N GLU A 313 8.00 -13.32 -18.70
CA GLU A 313 8.21 -14.25 -19.80
C GLU A 313 8.83 -15.56 -19.31
N VAL A 314 9.87 -15.50 -18.46
CA VAL A 314 10.51 -16.69 -17.87
C VAL A 314 9.59 -17.44 -16.90
N ALA A 315 8.71 -16.75 -16.18
CA ALA A 315 7.80 -17.40 -15.24
C ALA A 315 6.57 -18.04 -15.93
N GLN A 316 6.26 -17.65 -17.17
CA GLN A 316 5.18 -18.21 -17.97
C GLN A 316 5.54 -19.52 -18.68
N THR A 317 6.84 -19.84 -18.78
CA THR A 317 7.35 -21.10 -19.37
C THR A 317 7.36 -22.24 -18.38
#